data_AF-A0A7W1KLX0-F1
#
_entry.id   AF-A0A7W1KLX0-F1
#
_cell.length_a   1.000
_cell.length_b   1.000
_cell.length_c   1.000
_cell.angle_alpha   90.00
_cell.angle_beta   90.00
_cell.angle_gamma   90.00
#
_symmetry.space_group_name_H-M   'P 1'
#
loop_
_entity.id
_entity.type
_entity.pdbx_description
1 polymer ?
#
loop_
_entity_poly.entity_id
_entity_poly.type
_entity_poly.pdbx_seq_one_letter_code
_entity_poly.pdbx_strand_id
1 'polypeptide(L)'
;MTVGITYVDGPRLARSLYAAADWVAAGREEINRINVFPVPDGDTGTNFSLTLRAVADALRALGDAPLSETARTMARAAVLGARGNSGMMLAHFLLGFTEALG
;
A
#
# COMPACT_ATOMS: atom_id res chain seq x y z
N MET A 1 -14.49 10.16 22.67
CA MET A 1 -15.22 9.20 21.83
C MET A 1 -14.45 9.06 20.52
N THR A 2 -13.89 7.89 20.23
CA THR A 2 -13.35 7.59 18.90
C THR A 2 -14.53 7.31 17.98
N VAL A 3 -14.76 8.20 17.02
CA VAL A 3 -15.77 7.98 15.98
C VAL A 3 -15.26 6.87 15.07
N GLY A 4 -15.98 5.75 14.99
CA GLY A 4 -15.65 4.64 14.09
C GLY A 4 -15.82 5.05 12.61
N ILE A 5 -15.01 4.46 11.73
CA ILE A 5 -15.17 4.64 10.28
C ILE A 5 -16.37 3.80 9.82
N THR A 6 -17.45 4.44 9.36
CA THR A 6 -18.67 3.77 8.89
C THR A 6 -18.76 3.59 7.37
N TYR A 7 -17.88 4.26 6.61
CA TYR A 7 -17.83 4.18 5.16
C TYR A 7 -16.42 4.48 4.64
N VAL A 8 -16.12 3.97 3.44
CA VAL A 8 -14.89 4.22 2.68
C VAL A 8 -15.28 4.73 1.29
N ASP A 9 -14.88 5.97 0.99
CA ASP A 9 -14.91 6.56 -0.35
C ASP A 9 -13.47 6.66 -0.91
N GLY A 10 -13.31 7.17 -2.13
CA GLY A 10 -11.99 7.34 -2.75
C GLY A 10 -11.00 8.14 -1.87
N PRO A 11 -11.36 9.33 -1.38
CA PRO A 11 -10.49 10.10 -0.50
C PRO A 11 -10.13 9.38 0.81
N ARG A 12 -11.05 8.64 1.43
CA ARG A 12 -10.75 7.83 2.64
C ARG A 12 -9.82 6.66 2.33
N LEU A 13 -10.04 5.97 1.20
CA LEU A 13 -9.15 4.90 0.76
C LEU A 13 -7.74 5.49 0.55
N ALA A 14 -7.60 6.57 -0.21
CA ALA A 14 -6.31 7.22 -0.46
C ALA A 14 -5.60 7.62 0.85
N ARG A 15 -6.31 8.25 1.79
CA ARG A 15 -5.76 8.59 3.11
C ARG A 15 -5.29 7.36 3.90
N SER A 16 -5.99 6.24 3.81
CA SER A 16 -5.56 5.01 4.47
C SER A 16 -4.23 4.49 3.89
N LEU A 17 -4.02 4.63 2.57
CA LEU A 17 -2.76 4.25 1.92
C LEU A 17 -1.62 5.22 2.24
N TYR A 18 -1.90 6.51 2.43
CA TYR A 18 -0.88 7.45 2.93
C TYR A 18 -0.43 7.06 4.33
N ALA A 19 -1.38 6.81 5.22
CA ALA A 19 -1.08 6.38 6.59
C ALA A 19 -0.33 5.05 6.61
N ALA A 20 -0.69 4.09 5.75
CA ALA A 20 0.03 2.83 5.60
C ALA A 20 1.47 3.05 5.12
N ALA A 21 1.69 3.91 4.12
CA ALA A 21 3.03 4.23 3.63
C ALA A 21 3.91 4.83 4.74
N ASP A 22 3.36 5.77 5.52
CA ASP A 22 4.09 6.41 6.62
C ASP A 22 4.38 5.42 7.76
N TRP A 23 3.41 4.59 8.14
CA TRP A 23 3.59 3.57 9.19
C TRP A 23 4.61 2.50 8.81
N VAL A 24 4.54 1.98 7.58
CA VAL A 24 5.50 0.97 7.11
C VAL A 24 6.89 1.56 6.94
N ALA A 25 7.01 2.82 6.50
CA ALA A 25 8.29 3.51 6.45
C ALA A 25 8.91 3.68 7.85
N ALA A 26 8.11 4.06 8.85
CA ALA A 26 8.57 4.19 10.24
C ALA A 26 8.97 2.83 10.86
N GLY A 27 8.23 1.76 10.53
CA GLY A 27 8.49 0.39 10.99
C GLY A 27 9.47 -0.40 10.13
N ARG A 28 10.13 0.21 9.12
CA ARG A 28 10.90 -0.49 8.09
C ARG A 28 11.94 -1.46 8.65
N GLU A 29 12.77 -1.00 9.58
CA GLU A 29 13.85 -1.81 10.16
C GLU A 29 13.32 -2.97 11.00
N GLU A 30 12.21 -2.77 11.70
CA GLU A 30 11.55 -3.82 12.45
C GLU A 30 10.98 -4.90 11.51
N ILE A 31 10.35 -4.48 10.41
CA ILE A 31 9.85 -5.41 9.38
C ILE A 31 11.00 -6.18 8.72
N ASN A 32 12.11 -5.51 8.41
CA ASN A 32 13.32 -6.17 7.91
C ASN A 32 13.83 -7.22 8.90
N ARG A 33 13.82 -6.91 10.21
CA ARG A 33 14.33 -7.76 11.28
C ARG A 33 13.48 -9.02 11.52
N ILE A 34 12.16 -8.93 11.40
CA ILE A 34 11.28 -10.10 11.63
C ILE A 34 11.25 -11.08 10.45
N ASN A 35 11.69 -10.66 9.26
CA ASN A 35 11.76 -11.55 8.10
C ASN A 35 12.95 -12.51 8.22
N VAL A 36 12.72 -13.66 8.86
CA VAL A 36 13.75 -14.66 9.17
C VAL A 36 13.62 -15.97 8.37
N PHE A 37 12.68 -16.06 7.41
CA PHE A 37 12.40 -17.29 6.65
C PHE A 37 12.35 -17.03 5.12
N PRO A 38 12.85 -17.96 4.27
CA PRO A 38 13.76 -19.06 4.59
C PRO A 38 15.21 -18.58 4.83
N VAL A 39 15.53 -17.37 4.34
CA VAL A 39 16.79 -16.67 4.51
C VAL A 39 16.48 -15.21 4.89
N PRO A 40 17.15 -14.63 5.91
CA PRO A 40 16.95 -13.25 6.29
C PRO A 40 17.67 -12.30 5.32
N ASP A 41 16.99 -11.96 4.23
CA ASP A 41 17.52 -11.02 3.21
C ASP A 41 17.45 -9.56 3.66
N GLY A 42 16.79 -9.29 4.80
CA GLY A 42 16.80 -7.97 5.46
C GLY A 42 16.16 -6.83 4.65
N ASP A 43 15.37 -7.14 3.63
CA ASP A 43 14.86 -6.15 2.67
C ASP A 43 13.32 -6.05 2.63
N THR A 44 12.58 -6.87 3.38
CA THR A 44 11.10 -6.93 3.32
C THR A 44 10.42 -5.61 3.65
N GLY A 45 10.84 -4.95 4.72
CA GLY A 45 10.36 -3.62 5.10
C GLY A 45 10.73 -2.58 4.06
N THR A 46 11.95 -2.64 3.51
CA THR A 46 12.40 -1.74 2.44
C THR A 46 11.54 -1.90 1.19
N ASN A 47 11.27 -3.14 0.79
CA ASN A 47 10.43 -3.49 -0.35
C ASN A 47 8.99 -2.98 -0.17
N PHE A 48 8.35 -3.23 0.97
CA PHE A 48 7.01 -2.69 1.26
C PHE A 48 6.99 -1.16 1.30
N SER A 49 7.97 -0.54 1.95
CA SER A 49 8.05 0.92 2.07
C SER A 49 8.14 1.60 0.70
N LEU A 50 9.01 1.09 -0.19
CA LEU A 50 9.14 1.62 -1.54
C LEU A 50 7.89 1.40 -2.39
N THR A 51 7.25 0.23 -2.29
CA THR A 51 6.01 -0.05 -3.02
C THR A 51 4.84 0.82 -2.54
N LEU A 52 4.64 0.95 -1.23
CA LEU A 52 3.61 1.83 -0.68
C LEU A 52 3.88 3.30 -0.96
N ARG A 53 5.15 3.72 -1.01
CA ARG A 53 5.52 5.08 -1.42
C ARG A 53 5.08 5.36 -2.86
N ALA A 54 5.31 4.44 -3.79
CA ALA A 54 4.86 4.58 -5.18
C ALA A 54 3.32 4.70 -5.28
N VAL A 55 2.58 3.91 -4.48
CA VAL A 55 1.11 4.00 -4.38
C VAL A 55 0.68 5.36 -3.84
N ALA A 56 1.26 5.79 -2.72
CA ALA A 56 0.92 7.06 -2.09
C ALA A 56 1.20 8.25 -3.02
N ASP A 57 2.32 8.26 -3.72
CA ASP A 57 2.68 9.33 -4.64
C ASP A 57 1.75 9.37 -5.86
N ALA A 58 1.37 8.21 -6.41
CA ALA A 58 0.38 8.15 -7.49
C ALA A 58 -1.00 8.65 -7.06
N LEU A 59 -1.45 8.29 -5.85
CA LEU A 59 -2.73 8.75 -5.31
C LEU A 59 -2.71 10.23 -4.95
N ARG A 60 -1.58 10.79 -4.52
CA ARG A 60 -1.42 12.24 -4.32
C ARG A 60 -1.51 13.00 -5.65
N ALA A 61 -0.92 12.44 -6.71
CA ALA A 61 -1.00 13.02 -8.06
C ALA A 61 -2.41 12.95 -8.66
N LEU A 62 -3.19 11.91 -8.31
CA LEU A 62 -4.59 11.78 -8.71
C LEU A 62 -5.49 12.84 -8.04
N GLY A 63 -5.25 13.12 -6.75
CA GLY A 63 -6.12 14.00 -5.95
C GLY A 63 -7.43 13.31 -5.54
N ASP A 64 -8.45 14.11 -5.24
CA ASP A 64 -9.77 13.59 -4.85
C ASP A 64 -10.49 13.00 -6.06
N ALA A 65 -10.76 11.69 -6.01
CA ALA A 65 -11.41 10.94 -7.07
C ALA A 65 -12.45 9.95 -6.53
N PRO A 66 -13.36 9.43 -7.37
CA PRO A 66 -14.27 8.36 -6.99
C PRO A 66 -13.53 7.10 -6.51
N LEU A 67 -14.21 6.27 -5.72
CA LEU A 67 -13.63 5.04 -5.15
C LEU A 67 -13.03 4.12 -6.22
N SER A 68 -13.73 3.93 -7.34
CA SER A 68 -13.29 3.04 -8.41
C SER A 68 -12.01 3.52 -9.10
N GLU A 69 -11.87 4.82 -9.33
CA GLU A 69 -10.66 5.40 -9.93
C GLU A 69 -9.48 5.39 -8.95
N THR A 70 -9.76 5.66 -7.67
CA THR A 70 -8.77 5.56 -6.59
C THR A 70 -8.24 4.12 -6.48
N ALA A 71 -9.13 3.13 -6.45
CA ALA A 71 -8.76 1.71 -6.34
C ALA A 71 -7.96 1.23 -7.57
N ARG A 72 -8.36 1.63 -8.78
CA ARG A 72 -7.59 1.33 -10.01
C ARG A 72 -6.20 1.96 -9.98
N THR A 73 -6.10 3.22 -9.55
CA THR A 73 -4.82 3.93 -9.46
C THR A 73 -3.91 3.30 -8.42
N MET A 74 -4.45 2.95 -7.25
CA MET A 74 -3.76 2.21 -6.19
C MET A 74 -3.19 0.89 -6.70
N ALA A 75 -4.02 0.04 -7.32
CA ALA A 75 -3.58 -1.25 -7.84
C ALA A 75 -2.51 -1.11 -8.93
N ARG A 76 -2.72 -0.21 -9.90
CA ARG A 76 -1.76 0.04 -10.99
C ARG A 76 -0.41 0.55 -10.45
N ALA A 77 -0.45 1.51 -9.53
CA ALA A 77 0.76 2.05 -8.92
C ALA A 77 1.49 1.00 -8.07
N ALA A 78 0.76 0.13 -7.38
CA ALA A 78 1.36 -0.97 -6.61
C ALA A 78 2.10 -1.95 -7.53
N VAL A 79 1.49 -2.36 -8.65
CA VAL A 79 2.12 -3.26 -9.62
C VAL A 79 3.34 -2.64 -10.27
N LEU A 80 3.26 -1.38 -10.73
CA LEU A 80 4.39 -0.69 -11.38
C LEU A 80 5.51 -0.32 -10.38
N GLY A 81 5.15 -0.09 -9.12
CA GLY A 81 6.07 0.29 -8.04
C GLY A 81 6.54 -0.88 -7.18
N ALA A 82 6.15 -2.11 -7.49
CA ALA A 82 6.52 -3.30 -6.73
C ALA A 82 8.05 -3.45 -6.65
N ARG A 83 8.56 -3.73 -5.44
CA ARG A 83 9.98 -4.00 -5.20
C ARG A 83 10.14 -5.35 -4.50
N GLY A 84 10.98 -6.20 -5.08
CA GLY A 84 11.22 -7.55 -4.57
C GLY A 84 9.94 -8.40 -4.47
N ASN A 85 10.06 -9.54 -3.81
CA ASN A 85 8.94 -10.48 -3.66
C ASN A 85 7.83 -9.91 -2.77
N SER A 86 8.20 -9.25 -1.67
CA SER A 86 7.25 -8.67 -0.72
C SER A 86 6.41 -7.57 -1.38
N GLY A 87 7.04 -6.65 -2.12
CA GLY A 87 6.30 -5.62 -2.87
C GLY A 87 5.36 -6.22 -3.92
N MET A 88 5.78 -7.30 -4.61
CA MET A 88 4.92 -7.98 -5.58
C MET A 88 3.70 -8.64 -4.93
N MET A 89 3.88 -9.32 -3.79
CA MET A 89 2.77 -9.90 -3.03
C MET A 89 1.76 -8.84 -2.58
N LEU A 90 2.24 -7.71 -2.05
CA LEU A 90 1.38 -6.58 -1.68
C LEU A 90 0.63 -6.02 -2.88
N ALA A 91 1.30 -5.87 -4.02
CA ALA A 91 0.66 -5.38 -5.25
C ALA A 91 -0.45 -6.32 -5.74
N HIS A 92 -0.24 -7.63 -5.69
CA HIS A 92 -1.30 -8.59 -6.02
C HIS A 92 -2.46 -8.57 -5.04
N PHE A 93 -2.18 -8.39 -3.74
CA PHE A 93 -3.25 -8.19 -2.76
C PHE A 93 -4.10 -6.96 -3.09
N LEU A 94 -3.47 -5.82 -3.41
CA LEU A 94 -4.17 -4.59 -3.78
C LEU A 94 -4.91 -4.71 -5.12
N LEU A 95 -4.36 -5.47 -6.07
CA LEU A 95 -5.04 -5.79 -7.33
C LEU A 95 -6.33 -6.58 -7.07
N GLY A 96 -6.25 -7.69 -6.33
CA GLY A 96 -7.42 -8.49 -5.98
C GLY A 96 -8.45 -7.73 -5.15
N PHE A 97 -7.99 -6.84 -4.27
CA PHE A 97 -8.88 -5.91 -3.56
C PHE A 97 -9.66 -5.01 -4.53
N THR A 98 -8.99 -4.43 -5.51
CA THR A 98 -9.64 -3.58 -6.52
C THR A 98 -10.61 -4.37 -7.39
N GLU A 99 -10.27 -5.60 -7.79
CA GLU A 99 -11.17 -6.49 -8.55
C GLU A 99 -12.44 -6.83 -7.77
N ALA A 100 -12.33 -7.03 -6.45
CA ALA A 100 -13.49 -7.31 -5.59
C ALA A 100 -14.44 -6.11 -5.42
N LEU A 101 -13.98 -4.88 -5.68
CA LEU A 101 -14.81 -3.67 -5.58
C LEU A 101 -15.74 -3.44 -6.79
N GLY A 102 -15.45 -4.06 -7.96
CA GLY A 102 -16.18 -3.84 -9.22
C GLY A 102 -15.60 -2.71 -10.07
#